data_AF-V4RNI9-F1
#
_entry.id   AF-V4RNI9-F1
#
_cell.length_a   1.000
_cell.length_b   1.000
_cell.length_c   1.000
_cell.angle_alpha   90.00
_cell.angle_beta   90.00
_cell.angle_gamma   90.00
#
_symmetry.space_group_name_H-M   'P 1'
#
loop_
_entity.id
_entity.type
_entity.pdbx_description
1 polymer ?
#
loop_
_entity_poly.entity_id
_entity_poly.type
_entity_poly.pdbx_seq_one_letter_code
_entity_poly.pdbx_strand_id
1 'polypeptide(L)'
;METHILKTQKISLAAIIDTVATHDLKSELLIPYRAGTALSLDASAVERIGTPGLQLLRSAANSFEGAGFAFTITAPSHAFLSALKDAALDGANTVRTDAGTL
;
A
#
# COMPACT_ATOMS: atom_id res chain seq x y z
N MET A 1 -10.30 -21.27 24.53
CA MET A 1 -10.45 -20.38 23.36
C MET A 1 -9.29 -19.41 23.41
N GLU A 2 -8.20 -19.78 22.77
CA GLU A 2 -6.96 -18.99 22.80
C GLU A 2 -7.13 -17.86 21.79
N THR A 3 -7.44 -16.66 22.27
CA THR A 3 -7.48 -15.47 21.43
C THR A 3 -6.06 -15.21 20.96
N HIS A 4 -5.69 -15.74 19.78
CA HIS A 4 -4.44 -15.38 19.12
C HIS A 4 -4.48 -13.86 18.94
N ILE A 5 -3.73 -13.15 19.79
CA ILE A 5 -3.48 -11.73 19.63
C ILE A 5 -2.71 -11.59 18.32
N LEU A 6 -3.40 -11.18 17.25
CA LEU A 6 -2.76 -10.88 15.97
C LEU A 6 -1.70 -9.81 16.24
N LYS A 7 -0.42 -10.20 16.19
CA LYS A 7 0.68 -9.26 16.35
C LYS A 7 0.62 -8.29 15.17
N THR A 8 0.54 -6.99 15.46
CA THR A 8 0.53 -5.94 14.45
C THR A 8 1.90 -5.29 14.37
N GLN A 9 2.58 -5.44 13.24
CA GLN A 9 3.81 -4.73 12.94
C GLN A 9 3.48 -3.30 12.48
N LYS A 10 4.22 -2.32 13.01
CA LYS A 10 4.11 -0.92 12.58
C LYS A 10 5.33 -0.55 11.77
N ILE A 11 5.12 0.10 10.63
CA ILE A 11 6.19 0.65 9.77
C ILE A 11 5.83 2.11 9.48
N SER A 12 6.77 3.02 9.70
CA SER A 12 6.60 4.43 9.34
C SER A 12 7.05 4.66 7.91
N LEU A 13 6.18 5.26 7.11
CA LEU A 13 6.50 5.61 5.74
C LEU A 13 7.46 6.81 5.71
N ALA A 14 8.43 6.75 4.79
CA ALA A 14 9.34 7.85 4.53
C ALA A 14 8.58 9.06 3.97
N ALA A 15 9.12 10.26 4.19
CA ALA A 15 8.53 11.50 3.68
C ALA A 15 8.45 11.54 2.15
N ILE A 16 9.44 10.94 1.48
CA ILE A 16 9.48 10.83 0.02
C ILE A 16 9.54 9.34 -0.32
N ILE A 17 8.53 8.87 -1.06
CA ILE A 17 8.49 7.51 -1.62
C ILE A 17 8.65 7.62 -3.14
N ASP A 18 9.89 7.57 -3.58
CA ASP A 18 10.29 7.47 -4.99
C ASP A 18 10.71 6.03 -5.34
N THR A 19 11.17 5.81 -6.56
CA THR A 19 11.57 4.50 -7.07
C THR A 19 12.61 3.81 -6.17
N VAL A 20 13.56 4.55 -5.60
CA VAL A 20 14.59 3.98 -4.71
C VAL A 20 13.98 3.58 -3.38
N ALA A 21 13.29 4.51 -2.71
CA ALA A 21 12.62 4.24 -1.43
C ALA A 21 11.58 3.12 -1.53
N THR A 22 10.97 2.91 -2.71
CA THR A 22 10.03 1.82 -2.97
C THR A 22 10.70 0.45 -2.84
N HIS A 23 11.97 0.31 -3.23
CA HIS A 23 12.70 -0.95 -3.13
C HIS A 23 12.96 -1.35 -1.68
N ASP A 24 13.41 -0.39 -0.86
CA ASP A 24 13.64 -0.61 0.57
C ASP A 24 12.32 -0.88 1.30
N LEU A 25 11.29 -0.07 1.02
CA LEU A 25 9.95 -0.28 1.58
C LEU A 25 9.39 -1.66 1.25
N LYS A 26 9.58 -2.16 0.01
CA LYS A 26 9.16 -3.51 -0.36
C LYS A 26 9.82 -4.57 0.53
N SER A 27 11.11 -4.41 0.79
CA SER A 27 11.85 -5.34 1.66
C SER A 27 11.31 -5.29 3.09
N GLU A 28 11.00 -4.11 3.61
CA GLU A 28 10.38 -3.96 4.92
C GLU A 28 8.97 -4.57 5.00
N LEU A 29 8.15 -4.43 3.96
CA LEU A 29 6.80 -5.02 3.88
C LEU A 29 6.82 -6.55 3.83
N LEU A 30 7.87 -7.15 3.26
CA LEU A 30 8.02 -8.60 3.19
C LEU A 30 8.29 -9.24 4.56
N ILE A 31 8.88 -8.51 5.50
CA ILE A 31 9.18 -9.01 6.85
C ILE A 31 7.88 -9.41 7.59
N PRO A 32 6.90 -8.51 7.81
CA PRO A 32 5.65 -8.84 8.49
C PRO A 32 4.79 -9.82 7.68
N TYR A 33 4.85 -9.78 6.35
CA TYR A 33 4.16 -10.72 5.48
C TYR A 33 4.66 -12.16 5.71
N ARG A 34 5.98 -12.37 5.68
CA ARG A 34 6.59 -13.69 5.94
C ARG A 34 6.38 -14.16 7.38
N ALA A 35 6.30 -13.22 8.32
CA ALA A 35 6.00 -13.51 9.72
C ALA A 35 4.53 -13.84 9.97
N GLY A 36 3.63 -13.64 8.99
CA GLY A 36 2.20 -13.87 9.14
C GLY A 36 1.54 -12.92 10.14
N THR A 37 1.97 -11.66 10.13
CA THR A 37 1.52 -10.63 11.08
C THR A 37 0.71 -9.55 10.39
N ALA A 38 -0.24 -8.95 11.12
CA ALA A 38 -0.95 -7.77 10.62
C ALA A 38 0.02 -6.60 10.45
N LEU A 39 -0.28 -5.69 9.54
CA LEU A 39 0.58 -4.55 9.22
C LEU A 39 -0.19 -3.23 9.35
N SER A 40 0.42 -2.28 10.04
CA SER A 40 -0.03 -0.89 10.13
C SER A 40 1.06 0.04 9.59
N LEU A 41 0.73 0.84 8.58
CA LEU A 41 1.62 1.80 7.95
C LEU A 41 1.32 3.21 8.41
N ASP A 42 2.25 3.87 9.07
CA ASP A 42 2.11 5.27 9.45
C ASP A 42 2.49 6.17 8.28
N ALA A 43 1.50 6.89 7.74
CA ALA A 43 1.65 7.76 6.57
C ALA A 43 1.68 9.25 6.94
N SER A 44 1.99 9.58 8.20
CA SER A 44 1.93 10.95 8.73
C SER A 44 3.02 11.85 8.16
N ALA A 45 4.22 11.30 7.98
CA ALA A 45 5.38 12.01 7.47
C ALA A 45 5.39 12.15 5.94
N VAL A 46 4.48 11.49 5.21
CA VAL A 46 4.53 11.45 3.75
C VAL A 46 4.26 12.84 3.17
N GLU A 47 5.20 13.35 2.39
CA GLU A 47 5.07 14.61 1.66
C GLU A 47 4.92 14.37 0.16
N ARG A 48 5.48 13.27 -0.35
CA ARG A 48 5.40 12.91 -1.76
C ARG A 48 5.48 11.40 -1.95
N ILE A 49 4.59 10.86 -2.77
CA ILE A 49 4.62 9.47 -3.19
C ILE A 49 4.43 9.39 -4.70
N GLY A 50 5.31 8.67 -5.39
CA GLY A 50 5.19 8.42 -6.82
C GLY A 50 4.28 7.23 -7.13
N THR A 51 3.89 7.10 -8.39
CA THR A 51 3.19 5.92 -8.95
C THR A 51 3.80 4.58 -8.52
N PRO A 52 5.14 4.34 -8.55
CA PRO A 52 5.70 3.07 -8.11
C PRO A 52 5.43 2.76 -6.62
N GLY A 53 5.47 3.78 -5.76
CA GLY A 53 5.13 3.64 -4.34
C GLY A 53 3.66 3.26 -4.14
N LEU A 54 2.75 3.92 -4.86
CA LEU A 54 1.31 3.60 -4.79
C LEU A 54 1.01 2.19 -5.28
N GLN A 55 1.62 1.76 -6.38
CA GLN A 55 1.47 0.40 -6.90
C GLN A 55 2.03 -0.65 -5.94
N LEU A 56 3.14 -0.36 -5.27
CA LEU A 56 3.68 -1.23 -4.22
C LEU A 56 2.69 -1.35 -3.05
N LEU A 57 2.17 -0.23 -2.53
CA LEU A 57 1.22 -0.23 -1.42
C LEU A 57 -0.05 -1.01 -1.77
N ARG A 58 -0.57 -0.83 -2.98
CA ARG A 58 -1.73 -1.59 -3.48
C ARG A 58 -1.43 -3.08 -3.59
N SER A 59 -0.26 -3.43 -4.13
CA SER A 59 0.16 -4.84 -4.24
C SER A 59 0.34 -5.49 -2.86
N ALA A 60 0.89 -4.74 -1.90
CA ALA A 60 1.03 -5.19 -0.52
C ALA A 60 -0.34 -5.39 0.12
N ALA A 61 -1.26 -4.43 0.04
CA ALA A 61 -2.62 -4.57 0.54
C ALA A 61 -3.29 -5.85 0.02
N ASN A 62 -3.29 -6.04 -1.30
CA ASN A 62 -3.85 -7.25 -1.92
C ASN A 62 -3.18 -8.55 -1.43
N SER A 63 -1.87 -8.53 -1.20
CA SER A 63 -1.12 -9.70 -0.74
C SER A 63 -1.47 -10.05 0.72
N PHE A 64 -1.58 -9.05 1.59
CA PHE A 64 -1.96 -9.24 2.99
C PHE A 64 -3.42 -9.69 3.11
N GLU A 65 -4.34 -9.08 2.36
CA GLU A 65 -5.74 -9.49 2.31
C GLU A 65 -5.88 -10.93 1.78
N GLY A 66 -5.18 -11.28 0.70
CA GLY A 66 -5.16 -12.64 0.16
C GLY A 66 -4.58 -13.68 1.13
N ALA A 67 -3.75 -13.25 2.08
CA ALA A 67 -3.21 -14.09 3.15
C ALA A 67 -4.05 -14.05 4.45
N GLY A 68 -5.14 -13.27 4.49
CA GLY A 68 -6.02 -13.14 5.66
C GLY A 68 -5.46 -12.24 6.77
N PHE A 69 -4.47 -11.41 6.48
CA PHE A 69 -3.87 -10.47 7.44
C PHE A 69 -4.42 -9.06 7.24
N ALA A 70 -4.64 -8.35 8.36
CA ALA A 70 -5.06 -6.95 8.31
C ALA A 70 -3.92 -6.07 7.77
N PHE A 71 -4.25 -5.20 6.82
CA PHE A 71 -3.38 -4.14 6.31
C PHE A 71 -4.07 -2.80 6.54
N THR A 72 -3.44 -1.91 7.31
CA THR A 72 -4.05 -0.63 7.71
C THR A 72 -3.08 0.52 7.47
N ILE A 73 -3.58 1.64 6.97
CA ILE A 73 -2.81 2.89 6.88
C ILE A 73 -3.31 3.82 7.99
N THR A 74 -2.39 4.31 8.83
CA THR A 74 -2.67 5.22 9.94
C THR A 74 -2.12 6.60 9.66
N ALA A 75 -2.84 7.62 10.14
CA ALA A 75 -2.47 9.03 10.02
C ALA A 75 -2.04 9.44 8.59
N PRO A 76 -2.84 9.20 7.54
CA PRO A 76 -2.47 9.59 6.19
C PRO A 76 -2.34 11.11 6.08
N SER A 77 -1.18 11.57 5.61
CA SER A 77 -0.95 12.97 5.31
C SER A 77 -1.85 13.47 4.17
N HIS A 78 -2.00 14.79 4.05
CA HIS A 78 -2.74 15.39 2.95
C HIS A 78 -2.15 15.02 1.58
N ALA A 79 -0.81 15.03 1.47
CA ALA A 79 -0.12 14.66 0.23
C ALA A 79 -0.36 13.19 -0.15
N PHE A 80 -0.38 12.29 0.84
CA PHE A 80 -0.68 10.88 0.62
C PHE A 80 -2.11 10.67 0.11
N LEU A 81 -3.09 11.36 0.72
CA LEU A 81 -4.49 11.29 0.28
C LEU A 81 -4.70 11.87 -1.11
N SER A 82 -4.04 12.98 -1.45
CA SER A 82 -4.07 13.54 -2.80
C SER A 82 -3.53 12.53 -3.82
N ALA A 83 -2.35 11.97 -3.57
CA ALA A 83 -1.74 11.01 -4.49
C ALA A 83 -2.57 9.74 -4.67
N LEU A 84 -3.23 9.25 -3.61
CA LEU A 84 -4.19 8.13 -3.73
C LEU A 84 -5.39 8.48 -4.62
N LYS A 85 -5.93 9.69 -4.50
CA LYS A 85 -7.03 10.15 -5.38
C LYS A 85 -6.57 10.24 -6.82
N ASP A 86 -5.39 10.82 -7.06
CA ASP A 86 -4.81 10.92 -8.41
C ASP A 86 -4.60 9.53 -9.04
N ALA A 87 -4.05 8.57 -8.29
CA ALA A 87 -3.87 7.21 -8.79
C ALA A 87 -5.18 6.42 -8.94
N ALA A 88 -6.21 6.70 -8.13
CA ALA A 88 -7.53 6.10 -8.30
C ALA A 88 -8.22 6.61 -9.58
N LEU A 89 -8.01 7.89 -9.93
CA LEU A 89 -8.51 8.48 -11.17
C LEU A 89 -7.80 7.90 -12.40
N ASP A 90 -6.50 7.65 -12.31
CA ASP A 90 -5.72 6.97 -13.36
C ASP A 90 -6.17 5.50 -13.54
N GLY A 91 -6.40 4.77 -12.43
CA GLY A 91 -6.87 3.38 -12.45
C GLY A 91 -8.33 3.20 -12.90
N ALA A 92 -9.18 4.21 -12.78
CA ALA A 92 -10.54 4.21 -13.31
C ALA A 92 -10.60 4.45 -14.83
N ASN A 93 -9.48 4.80 -15.45
CA ASN A 93 -9.35 4.98 -16.90
C ASN A 93 -8.85 3.71 -17.61
N THR A 94 -9.23 2.52 -17.16
CA THR A 94 -9.24 1.35 -18.06
C THR A 94 -10.40 1.55 -19.03
N VAL A 95 -10.13 2.33 -20.07
CA VAL A 95 -10.97 2.50 -21.25
C VAL A 95 -11.40 1.11 -21.71
N ARG A 96 -12.67 0.78 -21.45
CA ARG A 96 -13.37 -0.31 -22.10
C ARG A 96 -13.75 0.19 -23.49
N THR A 97 -12.78 0.30 -24.38
CA THR A 97 -13.08 0.35 -25.82
C THR A 97 -13.40 -1.07 -26.23
N ASP A 98 -14.70 -1.38 -26.20
CA ASP A 98 -15.29 -2.34 -27.10
C ASP A 98 -14.93 -1.90 -28.53
N ALA A 99 -13.80 -2.40 -29.02
CA ALA A 99 -13.54 -2.41 -30.45
C ALA A 99 -14.32 -3.60 -31.00
N GLY A 100 -15.61 -3.39 -31.23
CA GLY A 100 -16.37 -4.17 -32.18
C GLY A 100 -15.55 -4.30 -33.46
N THR A 101 -15.30 -5.53 -33.88
CA THR A 101 -14.86 -5.83 -35.24
C THR A 101 -15.86 -6.83 -35.80
N LEU A 102 -16.37 -6.41 -36.95
CA LEU A 102 -17.41 -6.96 -37.80
C LEU A 102 -17.20 -8.43 -38.16
#